data_AF-Q0UXB1-F1
#
_entry.id   AF-Q0UXB1-F1
#
_cell.length_a   1.000
_cell.length_b   1.000
_cell.length_c   1.000
_cell.angle_alpha   90.00
_cell.angle_beta   90.00
_cell.angle_gamma   90.00
#
_symmetry.space_group_name_H-M   'P 1'
#
loop_
_entity.id
_entity.type
_entity.pdbx_description
1 polymer ?
#
loop_
_entity_poly.entity_id
_entity_poly.type
_entity_poly.pdbx_seq_one_letter_code
_entity_poly.pdbx_strand_id
1 'polypeptide(L)'
;MALKDHFSREATKDIESLFLISKSNCAFVNYRSEASCTAAMHRFHDSRFNGVRLVCRLRRSSAPASGVPTGPSAMVGTQQANASPPHSPQVGDETADEAKGGVTEQFPVQDKDAAPGASTPSSKYFIVKSLTLQDLELSVRNGIWATQSHNEDVLNKAFRSTENVYLIFSANKSGEYFGYARMTSPILEDGSQVVGEAPKPENSVDAPDVPKSIPTSATEWAPRGKIIDDSARGTIFWEAELSETEAEEEMPEKDDKTVDGDNQVVAQSWGKPFKIEWCSTQRLPFYRTRGLRNPWNANREVKIARDGTELEPSVGERLIQMFHRLGPSGAGAAVMAPHPQLGMPNMRPF
;
A
#
# COMPACT_ATOMS: atom_id res chain seq x y z
N MET A 1 26.00 -8.79 -16.07
CA MET A 1 25.46 -9.34 -14.81
C MET A 1 24.05 -8.80 -14.63
N ALA A 2 23.07 -9.65 -14.31
CA ALA A 2 21.70 -9.18 -14.10
C ALA A 2 21.60 -8.36 -12.81
N LEU A 3 20.62 -7.46 -12.75
CA LEU A 3 20.40 -6.58 -11.60
C LEU A 3 20.12 -7.38 -10.32
N LYS A 4 19.30 -8.44 -10.41
CA LYS A 4 19.04 -9.36 -9.30
C LYS A 4 20.33 -10.00 -8.79
N ASP A 5 21.15 -10.56 -9.69
CA ASP A 5 22.38 -11.27 -9.29
C ASP A 5 23.37 -10.33 -8.62
N HIS A 6 23.46 -9.07 -9.07
CA HIS A 6 24.34 -8.09 -8.47
C HIS A 6 23.95 -7.77 -7.02
N PHE A 7 22.68 -7.48 -6.77
CA PHE A 7 22.20 -7.08 -5.44
C PHE A 7 21.97 -8.24 -4.48
N SER A 8 21.87 -9.47 -4.98
CA SER A 8 21.76 -10.69 -4.17
C SER A 8 23.11 -11.21 -3.66
N ARG A 9 24.25 -10.72 -4.18
CA ARG A 9 25.60 -11.15 -3.76
C ARG A 9 25.77 -11.09 -2.25
N GLU A 10 26.27 -12.18 -1.67
CA GLU A 10 26.52 -12.34 -0.22
C GLU A 10 25.27 -12.10 0.65
N ALA A 11 24.07 -12.17 0.05
CA ALA A 11 22.79 -12.03 0.71
C ALA A 11 21.71 -12.88 0.01
N THR A 12 22.12 -13.97 -0.66
CA THR A 12 21.26 -14.83 -1.48
C THR A 12 20.04 -15.33 -0.72
N LYS A 13 20.19 -15.65 0.57
CA LYS A 13 19.11 -16.15 1.43
C LYS A 13 18.28 -15.03 2.07
N ASP A 14 18.77 -13.80 2.03
CA ASP A 14 18.17 -12.66 2.73
C ASP A 14 17.47 -11.68 1.81
N ILE A 15 17.78 -11.66 0.51
CA ILE A 15 17.10 -10.77 -0.44
C ILE A 15 15.66 -11.23 -0.66
N GLU A 16 14.71 -10.31 -0.52
CA GLU A 16 13.27 -10.61 -0.66
C GLU A 16 12.74 -10.12 -2.00
N SER A 17 13.14 -8.91 -2.40
CA SER A 17 12.66 -8.33 -3.65
C SER A 17 13.53 -7.19 -4.16
N LEU A 18 13.41 -6.93 -5.46
CA LEU A 18 14.04 -5.85 -6.17
C LEU A 18 13.02 -5.14 -7.06
N PHE A 19 12.86 -3.83 -6.88
CA PHE A 19 11.95 -3.01 -7.68
C PHE A 19 12.73 -1.93 -8.44
N LEU A 20 12.80 -2.06 -9.75
CA LEU A 20 13.43 -1.07 -10.63
C LEU A 20 12.38 -0.09 -11.15
N ILE A 21 12.65 1.20 -10.94
CA ILE A 21 11.91 2.32 -11.54
C ILE A 21 12.77 2.89 -12.66
N SER A 22 12.56 2.40 -13.88
CA SER A 22 13.37 2.74 -15.05
C SER A 22 13.34 4.25 -15.34
N LYS A 23 12.20 4.93 -15.12
CA LYS A 23 12.04 6.38 -15.37
C LYS A 23 12.92 7.26 -14.48
N SER A 24 13.32 6.80 -13.31
CA SER A 24 14.14 7.58 -12.36
C SER A 24 15.52 6.98 -12.13
N ASN A 25 15.88 5.89 -12.82
CA ASN A 25 17.10 5.12 -12.57
C ASN A 25 17.31 4.77 -11.08
N CYS A 26 16.21 4.49 -10.37
CA CYS A 26 16.24 4.11 -8.96
C CYS A 26 15.81 2.65 -8.82
N ALA A 27 16.39 1.94 -7.87
CA ALA A 27 15.92 0.64 -7.45
C ALA A 27 15.66 0.62 -5.94
N PHE A 28 14.65 -0.14 -5.52
CA PHE A 28 14.47 -0.52 -4.12
C PHE A 28 14.83 -1.99 -3.99
N VAL A 29 15.73 -2.29 -3.05
CA VAL A 29 16.11 -3.66 -2.72
C VAL A 29 15.70 -3.90 -1.28
N ASN A 30 14.91 -4.95 -1.06
CA ASN A 30 14.45 -5.34 0.27
C ASN A 30 15.23 -6.58 0.69
N TYR A 31 15.78 -6.52 1.90
CA TYR A 31 16.39 -7.67 2.56
C TYR A 31 15.64 -7.95 3.85
N ARG A 32 15.58 -9.22 4.23
CA ARG A 32 14.89 -9.74 5.41
C ARG A 32 15.37 -9.12 6.71
N SER A 33 16.67 -8.83 6.82
CA SER A 33 17.29 -8.34 8.05
C SER A 33 17.89 -6.94 7.90
N GLU A 34 17.89 -6.16 8.98
CA GLU A 34 18.56 -4.85 9.05
C GLU A 34 20.08 -5.00 8.88
N ALA A 35 20.66 -6.11 9.36
CA ALA A 35 22.07 -6.42 9.17
C ALA A 35 22.40 -6.58 7.68
N SER A 36 21.58 -7.33 6.94
CA SER A 36 21.76 -7.56 5.49
C SER A 36 21.54 -6.26 4.70
N CYS A 37 20.58 -5.41 5.09
CA CYS A 37 20.41 -4.08 4.51
C CYS A 37 21.63 -3.18 4.73
N THR A 38 22.19 -3.19 5.93
CA THR A 38 23.37 -2.38 6.30
C THR A 38 24.61 -2.88 5.56
N ALA A 39 24.83 -4.19 5.54
CA ALA A 39 25.92 -4.82 4.79
C ALA A 39 25.82 -4.52 3.29
N ALA A 40 24.62 -4.64 2.70
CA ALA A 40 24.38 -4.31 1.30
C ALA A 40 24.62 -2.81 1.01
N MET A 41 24.20 -1.91 1.90
CA MET A 41 24.51 -0.48 1.76
C MET A 41 26.02 -0.24 1.69
N HIS A 42 26.79 -0.81 2.62
CA HIS A 42 28.25 -0.66 2.62
C HIS A 42 28.90 -1.29 1.39
N ARG A 43 28.38 -2.42 0.90
CA ARG A 43 28.89 -3.14 -0.27
C ARG A 43 28.66 -2.37 -1.57
N PHE A 44 27.46 -1.83 -1.76
CA PHE A 44 27.05 -1.27 -3.04
C PHE A 44 27.17 0.25 -3.12
N HIS A 45 27.24 0.97 -2.00
CA HIS A 45 27.45 2.42 -2.01
C HIS A 45 28.79 2.77 -2.67
N ASP A 46 28.79 3.74 -3.57
CA ASP A 46 29.93 4.14 -4.40
C ASP A 46 30.52 3.07 -5.33
N SER A 47 29.96 1.84 -5.33
CA SER A 47 30.28 0.82 -6.33
C SER A 47 29.73 1.18 -7.72
N ARG A 48 30.13 0.42 -8.75
CA ARG A 48 29.63 0.58 -10.12
C ARG A 48 28.82 -0.63 -10.56
N PHE A 49 27.68 -0.38 -11.19
CA PHE A 49 26.89 -1.38 -11.91
C PHE A 49 26.66 -0.90 -13.34
N ASN A 50 27.00 -1.73 -14.33
CA ASN A 50 26.95 -1.39 -15.77
C ASN A 50 27.58 -0.01 -16.10
N GLY A 51 28.70 0.32 -15.44
CA GLY A 51 29.42 1.58 -15.63
C GLY A 51 28.88 2.78 -14.83
N VAL A 52 27.68 2.68 -14.25
CA VAL A 52 27.03 3.73 -13.45
C VAL A 52 27.41 3.60 -11.97
N ARG A 53 27.78 4.71 -11.33
CA ARG A 53 28.06 4.74 -9.88
C ARG A 53 26.75 4.70 -9.09
N LEU A 54 26.67 3.77 -8.13
CA LEU A 54 25.50 3.59 -7.28
C LEU A 54 25.58 4.49 -6.05
N VAL A 55 24.44 5.08 -5.68
CA VAL A 55 24.26 5.78 -4.40
C VAL A 55 23.20 5.04 -3.60
N CYS A 56 23.65 4.23 -2.65
CA CYS A 56 22.76 3.46 -1.78
C CYS A 56 22.44 4.24 -0.52
N ARG A 57 21.16 4.26 -0.11
CA ARG A 57 20.69 4.88 1.13
C ARG A 57 19.77 3.91 1.87
N LEU A 58 20.03 3.69 3.15
CA LEU A 58 19.17 2.87 4.00
C LEU A 58 17.85 3.59 4.27
N ARG A 59 16.72 2.90 4.09
CA ARG A 59 15.40 3.40 4.49
C ARG A 59 15.01 2.76 5.80
N ARG A 60 15.11 3.50 6.91
CA ARG A 60 14.60 3.05 8.21
C ARG A 60 13.07 3.12 8.20
N SER A 61 12.41 1.97 8.16
CA SER A 61 10.96 1.87 8.42
C SER A 61 10.80 1.53 9.90
N SER A 62 10.21 2.42 10.70
CA SER A 62 10.00 2.18 12.14
C SER A 62 8.79 1.29 12.44
N ALA A 63 8.30 0.56 11.43
CA ALA A 63 7.24 -0.44 11.54
C ALA A 63 7.67 -1.66 10.70
N PRO A 64 7.45 -2.90 11.18
CA PRO A 64 7.83 -4.10 10.45
C PRO A 64 6.88 -4.27 9.25
N ALA A 65 7.32 -3.80 8.09
CA ALA A 65 6.70 -4.11 6.80
C ALA A 65 7.73 -3.89 5.67
N SER A 66 8.16 -5.00 5.04
CA SER A 66 9.03 -5.05 3.85
C SER A 66 8.35 -4.55 2.55
N GLY A 67 7.21 -3.84 2.64
CA GLY A 67 6.43 -3.45 1.46
C GLY A 67 7.17 -2.48 0.52
N VAL A 68 7.01 -2.67 -0.79
CA VAL A 68 7.66 -1.87 -1.84
C VAL A 68 7.04 -0.47 -1.92
N PRO A 69 7.84 0.60 -1.95
CA PRO A 69 7.38 1.96 -2.18
C PRO A 69 7.08 2.17 -3.68
N THR A 70 5.82 2.01 -4.08
CA THR A 70 5.38 2.30 -5.44
C THR A 70 5.08 3.80 -5.63
N GLY A 71 6.13 4.64 -5.63
CA GLY A 71 6.02 6.02 -6.12
C GLY A 71 7.08 7.02 -5.61
N PRO A 72 7.38 8.08 -6.38
CA PRO A 72 8.39 9.09 -6.04
C PRO A 72 7.98 10.08 -4.93
N SER A 73 6.77 10.01 -4.38
CA SER A 73 6.24 11.00 -3.42
C SER A 73 6.83 10.97 -2.00
N ALA A 74 7.94 10.27 -1.77
CA ALA A 74 8.61 10.21 -0.46
C ALA A 74 9.88 11.07 -0.35
N MET A 75 10.16 11.95 -1.32
CA MET A 75 11.43 12.68 -1.45
C MET A 75 11.42 14.10 -0.81
N VAL A 76 10.52 14.41 0.13
CA VAL A 76 10.54 15.71 0.83
C VAL A 76 11.27 15.60 2.17
N GLY A 77 12.58 15.90 2.12
CA GLY A 77 13.38 16.64 3.11
C GLY A 77 13.38 16.21 4.58
N THR A 78 14.45 15.54 5.01
CA THR A 78 14.93 15.63 6.40
C THR A 78 16.06 16.65 6.46
N GLN A 79 15.76 17.88 6.88
CA GLN A 79 16.80 18.83 7.30
C GLN A 79 17.33 18.40 8.68
N GLN A 80 18.66 18.33 8.79
CA GLN A 80 19.40 18.11 10.03
C GLN A 80 19.01 19.14 11.08
N ALA A 81 18.60 18.67 12.27
CA ALA A 81 18.60 19.47 13.48
C ALA A 81 19.82 19.09 14.32
N ASN A 82 20.64 20.09 14.58
CA ASN A 82 21.90 20.06 15.31
C ASN A 82 21.67 19.69 16.79
N ALA A 83 22.51 18.83 17.34
CA ALA A 83 22.45 18.40 18.73
C ALA A 83 23.06 19.44 19.68
N SER A 84 22.43 19.67 20.83
CA SER A 84 23.06 20.18 22.06
C SER A 84 22.31 19.61 23.28
N PRO A 85 23.00 19.28 24.38
CA PRO A 85 22.46 18.42 25.44
C PRO A 85 21.73 19.22 26.54
N PRO A 86 20.78 18.61 27.29
CA PRO A 86 20.21 19.25 28.46
C PRO A 86 21.03 18.94 29.73
N HIS A 87 21.32 20.00 30.46
CA HIS A 87 21.90 20.02 31.81
C HIS A 87 20.76 19.84 32.84
N SER A 88 20.95 18.97 33.83
CA SER A 88 20.09 18.84 35.02
C SER A 88 20.22 20.07 35.93
N PRO A 89 19.21 20.35 36.78
CA PRO A 89 19.55 20.48 38.20
C PRO A 89 18.51 19.91 39.19
N GLN A 90 19.01 19.80 40.42
CA GLN A 90 18.53 19.15 41.63
C GLN A 90 17.40 19.89 42.38
N VAL A 91 16.81 19.10 43.29
CA VAL A 91 15.89 19.38 44.40
C VAL A 91 16.43 20.40 45.42
N GLY A 92 15.55 21.24 45.99
CA GLY A 92 15.79 22.09 47.17
C GLY A 92 14.52 22.84 47.61
N ASP A 93 14.30 22.95 48.92
CA ASP A 93 13.04 23.09 49.65
C ASP A 93 12.64 24.55 50.06
N GLU A 94 11.41 24.72 50.62
CA GLU A 94 10.87 25.81 51.48
C GLU A 94 10.46 27.15 50.80
N THR A 95 9.36 27.88 51.09
CA THR A 95 8.33 27.95 52.17
C THR A 95 7.11 28.83 51.74
N ALA A 96 5.98 28.67 52.48
CA ALA A 96 4.70 29.44 52.70
C ALA A 96 4.50 30.89 52.14
N ASP A 97 3.32 31.51 51.99
CA ASP A 97 1.93 31.34 52.48
C ASP A 97 0.92 32.25 51.72
N GLU A 98 -0.39 32.00 51.92
CA GLU A 98 -1.60 32.84 51.83
C GLU A 98 -2.22 33.44 50.52
N ALA A 99 -3.33 32.79 50.11
CA ALA A 99 -4.73 33.28 49.99
C ALA A 99 -5.14 34.50 49.10
N LYS A 100 -5.98 34.24 48.09
CA LYS A 100 -7.44 34.56 48.04
C LYS A 100 -8.08 34.43 46.64
N GLY A 101 -9.19 33.69 46.57
CA GLY A 101 -10.45 34.18 45.99
C GLY A 101 -10.75 33.97 44.50
N GLY A 102 -11.70 33.06 44.22
CA GLY A 102 -12.93 33.45 43.49
C GLY A 102 -13.20 32.88 42.09
N VAL A 103 -14.32 32.13 42.03
CA VAL A 103 -15.29 31.98 40.92
C VAL A 103 -15.11 30.80 39.95
N THR A 104 -15.87 29.74 40.27
CA THR A 104 -16.90 29.05 39.48
C THR A 104 -16.78 29.05 37.94
N GLU A 105 -16.83 27.87 37.32
CA GLU A 105 -17.89 27.47 36.37
C GLU A 105 -17.86 25.93 36.20
N GLN A 106 -18.99 25.32 36.54
CA GLN A 106 -19.30 23.90 36.36
C GLN A 106 -19.76 23.67 34.92
N PHE A 107 -19.21 22.66 34.25
CA PHE A 107 -19.86 22.01 33.11
C PHE A 107 -20.29 20.59 33.52
N PRO A 108 -21.48 20.13 33.10
CA PRO A 108 -22.15 18.99 33.72
C PRO A 108 -21.56 17.66 33.23
N VAL A 109 -21.28 16.78 34.20
CA VAL A 109 -21.05 15.35 34.00
C VAL A 109 -22.40 14.72 33.69
N GLN A 110 -22.59 14.19 32.48
CA GLN A 110 -23.71 13.32 32.16
C GLN A 110 -23.29 11.85 32.25
N ASP A 111 -24.23 11.08 32.80
CA ASP A 111 -24.05 9.81 33.47
C ASP A 111 -23.44 8.69 32.62
N LYS A 112 -22.50 8.00 33.24
CA LYS A 112 -22.11 6.64 32.88
C LYS A 112 -23.08 5.68 33.54
N ASP A 113 -24.13 5.31 32.82
CA ASP A 113 -24.84 4.05 33.06
C ASP A 113 -25.31 3.47 31.73
N ALA A 114 -24.40 2.76 31.08
CA ALA A 114 -24.73 1.71 30.12
C ALA A 114 -23.72 0.57 30.29
N ALA A 115 -24.26 -0.60 30.66
CA ALA A 115 -23.59 -1.89 30.83
C ALA A 115 -22.71 -2.29 29.61
N PRO A 116 -21.76 -3.25 29.75
CA PRO A 116 -20.80 -3.59 28.71
C PRO A 116 -21.49 -4.30 27.55
N GLY A 117 -21.95 -3.52 26.56
CA GLY A 117 -22.58 -4.00 25.35
C GLY A 117 -21.55 -4.60 24.38
N ALA A 118 -21.79 -5.86 24.01
CA ALA A 118 -21.31 -6.58 22.82
C ALA A 118 -20.09 -5.97 22.12
N SER A 119 -18.95 -6.65 22.22
CA SER A 119 -17.77 -6.38 21.39
C SER A 119 -18.17 -6.33 19.93
N THR A 120 -18.26 -5.13 19.34
CA THR A 120 -18.36 -4.99 17.89
C THR A 120 -17.23 -5.83 17.28
N PRO A 121 -17.50 -6.67 16.28
CA PRO A 121 -16.47 -7.51 15.70
C PRO A 121 -15.32 -6.62 15.21
N SER A 122 -14.12 -6.90 15.73
CA SER A 122 -12.91 -6.15 15.40
C SER A 122 -12.74 -6.16 13.88
N SER A 123 -12.76 -4.97 13.25
CA SER A 123 -12.54 -4.81 11.82
C SER A 123 -11.09 -4.42 11.56
N LYS A 124 -10.49 -4.97 10.51
CA LYS A 124 -9.14 -4.62 10.06
C LYS A 124 -9.18 -3.84 8.76
N TYR A 125 -8.22 -2.94 8.59
CA TYR A 125 -8.19 -1.99 7.48
C TYR A 125 -6.80 -1.96 6.86
N PHE A 126 -6.71 -2.08 5.54
CA PHE A 126 -5.46 -2.07 4.80
C PHE A 126 -5.51 -1.09 3.64
N ILE A 127 -4.43 -0.32 3.44
CA ILE A 127 -4.23 0.43 2.20
C ILE A 127 -3.72 -0.53 1.13
N VAL A 128 -4.41 -0.54 -0.01
CA VAL A 128 -4.01 -1.31 -1.19
C VAL A 128 -3.68 -0.35 -2.33
N LYS A 129 -2.48 -0.51 -2.90
CA LYS A 129 -1.96 0.34 -3.97
C LYS A 129 -2.02 -0.41 -5.29
N SER A 130 -2.74 0.17 -6.25
CA SER A 130 -2.70 -0.31 -7.62
C SER A 130 -1.66 0.46 -8.43
N LEU A 131 -0.95 -0.24 -9.32
CA LEU A 131 -0.10 0.42 -10.30
C LEU A 131 -0.95 1.28 -11.24
N THR A 132 -2.14 0.81 -11.63
CA THR A 132 -3.03 1.56 -12.52
C THR A 132 -4.49 1.58 -12.16
N LEU A 133 -5.18 2.53 -12.78
CA LEU A 133 -6.63 2.67 -12.69
C LEU A 133 -7.36 1.50 -13.35
N GLN A 134 -6.81 0.96 -14.44
CA GLN A 134 -7.45 -0.12 -15.19
C GLN A 134 -7.57 -1.42 -14.38
N ASP A 135 -6.58 -1.73 -13.54
CA ASP A 135 -6.64 -2.89 -12.64
C ASP A 135 -7.80 -2.72 -11.64
N LEU A 136 -8.00 -1.51 -11.12
CA LEU A 136 -9.08 -1.19 -10.20
C LEU A 136 -10.45 -1.25 -10.88
N GLU A 137 -10.56 -0.75 -12.10
CA GLU A 137 -11.79 -0.82 -12.90
C GLU A 137 -12.15 -2.26 -13.30
N LEU A 138 -11.15 -3.09 -13.57
CA LEU A 138 -11.36 -4.52 -13.80
C LEU A 138 -11.87 -5.20 -12.52
N SER A 139 -11.26 -4.89 -11.38
CA SER A 139 -11.66 -5.39 -10.07
C SER A 139 -13.09 -5.02 -9.69
N VAL A 140 -13.54 -3.80 -10.01
CA VAL A 140 -14.94 -3.38 -9.83
C VAL A 140 -15.89 -4.25 -10.65
N ARG A 141 -15.50 -4.64 -11.87
CA ARG A 141 -16.34 -5.44 -12.77
C ARG A 141 -16.43 -6.91 -12.38
N ASN A 142 -15.34 -7.50 -11.90
CA ASN A 142 -15.26 -8.94 -11.64
C ASN A 142 -15.28 -9.31 -10.14
N GLY A 143 -15.16 -8.35 -9.22
CA GLY A 143 -15.13 -8.60 -7.78
C GLY A 143 -13.90 -9.40 -7.33
N ILE A 144 -12.82 -9.34 -8.10
CA ILE A 144 -11.58 -10.08 -7.83
C ILE A 144 -10.44 -9.08 -7.65
N TRP A 145 -9.59 -9.35 -6.67
CA TRP A 145 -8.31 -8.69 -6.53
C TRP A 145 -7.21 -9.72 -6.38
N ALA A 146 -5.98 -9.31 -6.70
CA ALA A 146 -4.79 -10.10 -6.45
C ALA A 146 -3.70 -9.13 -5.97
N THR A 147 -2.91 -9.53 -4.98
CA THR A 147 -1.93 -8.67 -4.30
C THR A 147 -0.54 -9.29 -4.36
N GLN A 148 0.48 -8.56 -3.94
CA GLN A 148 1.84 -9.11 -3.88
C GLN A 148 1.95 -10.18 -2.79
N SER A 149 2.82 -11.17 -3.02
CA SER A 149 3.05 -12.34 -2.14
C SER A 149 3.19 -11.96 -0.66
N HIS A 150 3.99 -10.93 -0.35
CA HIS A 150 4.25 -10.47 1.01
C HIS A 150 3.01 -9.96 1.76
N ASN A 151 1.94 -9.58 1.05
CA ASN A 151 0.67 -9.17 1.66
C ASN A 151 -0.26 -10.36 1.92
N GLU A 152 -0.10 -11.46 1.18
CA GLU A 152 -1.05 -12.57 1.19
C GLU A 152 -1.22 -13.16 2.59
N ASP A 153 -0.12 -13.39 3.31
CA ASP A 153 -0.16 -13.97 4.66
C ASP A 153 -0.82 -13.03 5.68
N VAL A 154 -0.51 -11.73 5.61
CA VAL A 154 -1.07 -10.73 6.52
C VAL A 154 -2.57 -10.59 6.30
N LEU A 155 -3.02 -10.54 5.04
CA LEU A 155 -4.43 -10.46 4.69
C LEU A 155 -5.19 -11.75 5.03
N ASN A 156 -4.60 -12.92 4.77
CA ASN A 156 -5.20 -14.20 5.16
C ASN A 156 -5.31 -14.34 6.68
N LYS A 157 -4.29 -13.94 7.43
CA LYS A 157 -4.34 -13.91 8.89
C LYS A 157 -5.44 -12.97 9.38
N ALA A 158 -5.54 -11.77 8.81
CA ALA A 158 -6.62 -10.84 9.11
C ALA A 158 -7.99 -11.46 8.85
N PHE A 159 -8.20 -12.04 7.66
CA PHE A 159 -9.47 -12.64 7.25
C PHE A 159 -9.92 -13.78 8.16
N ARG A 160 -8.98 -14.60 8.67
CA ARG A 160 -9.30 -15.68 9.63
C ARG A 160 -9.58 -15.17 11.05
N SER A 161 -8.98 -14.05 11.44
CA SER A 161 -9.01 -13.54 12.82
C SER A 161 -10.09 -12.50 13.08
N THR A 162 -10.68 -11.93 12.04
CA THR A 162 -11.65 -10.83 12.13
C THR A 162 -12.81 -11.05 11.18
N GLU A 163 -13.99 -10.57 11.55
CA GLU A 163 -15.19 -10.71 10.71
C GLU A 163 -15.11 -9.85 9.44
N ASN A 164 -14.50 -8.66 9.56
CA ASN A 164 -14.45 -7.71 8.46
C ASN A 164 -13.02 -7.25 8.20
N VAL A 165 -12.56 -7.50 6.97
CA VAL A 165 -11.29 -6.98 6.44
C VAL A 165 -11.60 -6.03 5.29
N TYR A 166 -11.31 -4.75 5.49
CA TYR A 166 -11.53 -3.70 4.50
C TYR A 166 -10.23 -3.33 3.79
N LEU A 167 -10.29 -3.29 2.47
CA LEU A 167 -9.22 -2.89 1.56
C LEU A 167 -9.57 -1.53 0.96
N ILE A 168 -8.71 -0.53 1.21
CA ILE A 168 -8.91 0.85 0.76
C ILE A 168 -7.94 1.12 -0.39
N PHE A 169 -8.50 1.22 -1.59
CA PHE A 169 -7.73 1.23 -2.84
C PHE A 169 -7.31 2.63 -3.26
N SER A 170 -6.10 2.74 -3.79
CA SER A 170 -5.60 3.96 -4.40
C SER A 170 -4.63 3.63 -5.54
N ALA A 171 -4.89 4.17 -6.73
CA ALA A 171 -3.93 4.09 -7.83
C ALA A 171 -2.72 4.99 -7.56
N ASN A 172 -1.55 4.56 -8.03
CA ASN A 172 -0.35 5.36 -7.91
C ASN A 172 -0.44 6.64 -8.75
N LYS A 173 0.00 7.76 -8.17
CA LYS A 173 -0.03 9.10 -8.78
C LYS A 173 -1.45 9.65 -9.08
N SER A 174 -2.52 9.04 -8.58
CA SER A 174 -3.88 9.56 -8.76
C SER A 174 -4.18 10.81 -7.93
N GLY A 175 -3.54 10.97 -6.77
CA GLY A 175 -3.87 12.03 -5.82
C GLY A 175 -5.14 11.77 -5.00
N GLU A 176 -5.69 10.56 -5.07
CA GLU A 176 -6.97 10.19 -4.44
C GLU A 176 -7.03 8.69 -4.09
N TYR A 177 -7.96 8.36 -3.19
CA TYR A 177 -8.44 6.99 -3.04
C TYR A 177 -9.53 6.70 -4.07
N PHE A 178 -9.44 5.52 -4.67
CA PHE A 178 -10.37 5.04 -5.68
C PHE A 178 -11.71 4.63 -5.05
N GLY A 179 -11.65 4.01 -3.88
CA GLY A 179 -12.79 3.41 -3.20
C GLY A 179 -12.32 2.41 -2.17
N TYR A 180 -13.25 1.65 -1.59
CA TYR A 180 -12.92 0.56 -0.67
C TYR A 180 -13.85 -0.63 -0.87
N ALA A 181 -13.34 -1.80 -0.51
CA ALA A 181 -14.04 -3.08 -0.62
C ALA A 181 -13.81 -3.91 0.64
N ARG A 182 -14.66 -4.91 0.87
CA ARG A 182 -14.48 -5.92 1.91
C ARG A 182 -13.97 -7.21 1.27
N MET A 183 -13.00 -7.86 1.90
CA MET A 183 -12.56 -9.19 1.51
C MET A 183 -13.66 -10.22 1.79
N THR A 184 -13.99 -11.08 0.83
CA THR A 184 -15.08 -12.07 0.94
C THR A 184 -14.62 -13.51 0.76
N SER A 185 -13.37 -13.74 0.37
CA SER A 185 -12.73 -15.06 0.38
C SER A 185 -11.29 -14.97 0.89
N PRO A 186 -10.71 -16.07 1.40
CA PRO A 186 -9.27 -16.14 1.59
C PRO A 186 -8.53 -16.10 0.25
N ILE A 187 -7.23 -15.85 0.30
CA ILE A 187 -6.28 -16.01 -0.80
C ILE A 187 -5.84 -17.48 -0.80
N LEU A 188 -6.28 -18.25 -1.79
CA LEU A 188 -6.03 -19.69 -1.89
C LEU A 188 -4.76 -19.98 -2.71
N GLU A 189 -4.03 -21.05 -2.37
CA GLU A 189 -2.84 -21.47 -3.12
C GLU A 189 -3.14 -21.87 -4.57
N ASP A 190 -4.31 -22.44 -4.82
CA ASP A 190 -4.79 -22.80 -6.14
C ASP A 190 -5.81 -21.77 -6.65
N GLY A 191 -5.31 -20.74 -7.36
CA GLY A 191 -6.11 -19.66 -7.93
C GLY A 191 -7.17 -20.13 -8.95
N SER A 192 -7.13 -21.40 -9.34
CA SER A 192 -8.06 -22.04 -10.28
C SER A 192 -9.50 -22.06 -9.78
N GLN A 193 -9.73 -22.08 -8.45
CA GLN A 193 -11.09 -22.17 -7.89
C GLN A 193 -11.83 -20.83 -7.85
N VAL A 194 -11.14 -19.69 -7.95
CA VAL A 194 -11.76 -18.35 -7.90
C VAL A 194 -12.22 -17.89 -9.29
N VAL A 195 -11.58 -18.38 -10.35
CA VAL A 195 -11.84 -17.99 -11.76
C VAL A 195 -12.95 -18.84 -12.42
N GLY A 196 -13.43 -19.90 -11.75
CA GLY A 196 -14.32 -20.93 -12.31
C GLY A 196 -15.76 -20.53 -12.69
N GLU A 197 -16.18 -19.27 -12.50
CA GLU A 197 -17.55 -18.82 -12.83
C GLU A 197 -17.63 -17.60 -13.77
N ALA A 198 -16.49 -17.01 -14.17
CA ALA A 198 -16.51 -15.89 -15.09
C ALA A 198 -16.57 -16.37 -16.56
N PRO A 199 -17.41 -15.79 -17.43
CA PRO A 199 -17.35 -16.08 -18.85
C PRO A 199 -15.95 -15.77 -19.36
N LYS A 200 -15.29 -16.78 -19.93
CA LYS A 200 -13.98 -16.65 -20.58
C LYS A 200 -14.03 -15.45 -21.52
N PRO A 201 -13.20 -14.40 -21.35
CA PRO A 201 -12.97 -13.47 -22.43
C PRO A 201 -12.18 -14.23 -23.50
N GLU A 202 -12.91 -14.79 -24.47
CA GLU A 202 -12.34 -15.17 -25.75
C GLU A 202 -11.65 -13.90 -26.31
N ASN A 203 -10.33 -13.97 -26.50
CA ASN A 203 -9.39 -12.92 -26.93
C ASN A 203 -8.77 -12.02 -25.84
N SER A 204 -7.80 -12.53 -25.07
CA SER A 204 -6.90 -11.66 -24.30
C SER A 204 -5.46 -12.18 -24.13
N VAL A 205 -4.91 -12.87 -25.13
CA VAL A 205 -3.50 -13.32 -25.09
C VAL A 205 -2.50 -12.31 -25.69
N ASP A 206 -2.97 -11.25 -26.35
CA ASP A 206 -2.12 -10.22 -26.99
C ASP A 206 -2.53 -8.78 -26.61
N ALA A 207 -2.80 -8.53 -25.33
CA ALA A 207 -2.91 -7.14 -24.84
C ALA A 207 -1.50 -6.63 -24.47
N PRO A 208 -0.94 -5.62 -25.15
CA PRO A 208 0.42 -5.14 -24.91
C PRO A 208 0.63 -4.44 -23.54
N ASP A 209 -0.42 -4.27 -22.73
CA ASP A 209 -0.40 -3.51 -21.47
C ASP A 209 -0.62 -4.38 -20.21
N VAL A 210 -0.58 -5.71 -20.33
CA VAL A 210 -0.69 -6.62 -19.16
C VAL A 210 0.72 -6.98 -18.65
N PRO A 211 0.99 -6.83 -17.34
CA PRO A 211 2.26 -7.25 -16.75
C PRO A 211 2.56 -8.73 -16.99
N LYS A 212 3.79 -9.04 -17.39
CA LYS A 212 4.24 -10.43 -17.67
C LYS A 212 4.99 -11.00 -16.48
N SER A 213 4.58 -12.17 -16.01
CA SER A 213 5.31 -12.94 -14.99
C SER A 213 6.28 -13.91 -15.66
N ILE A 214 7.57 -13.79 -15.35
CA ILE A 214 8.67 -14.58 -15.92
C ILE A 214 9.40 -15.27 -14.76
N PRO A 215 9.27 -16.60 -14.60
CA PRO A 215 10.03 -17.35 -13.61
C PRO A 215 11.54 -17.20 -13.82
N THR A 216 12.29 -17.11 -12.73
CA THR A 216 13.76 -17.04 -12.74
C THR A 216 14.33 -18.16 -11.89
N SER A 217 15.14 -19.03 -12.52
CA SER A 217 15.89 -20.06 -11.82
C SER A 217 16.87 -19.45 -10.81
N ALA A 218 17.17 -20.22 -9.77
CA ALA A 218 18.25 -19.89 -8.85
C ALA A 218 19.58 -19.80 -9.62
N THR A 219 20.44 -18.89 -9.18
CA THR A 219 21.79 -18.70 -9.69
C THR A 219 22.76 -18.81 -8.52
N GLU A 220 24.06 -18.86 -8.79
CA GLU A 220 25.10 -18.83 -7.74
C GLU A 220 24.91 -17.66 -6.74
N TRP A 221 24.35 -16.54 -7.20
CA TRP A 221 24.28 -15.30 -6.43
C TRP A 221 22.87 -14.88 -6.02
N ALA A 222 21.82 -15.47 -6.58
CA ALA A 222 20.42 -15.08 -6.33
C ALA A 222 19.51 -16.32 -6.23
N PRO A 223 18.53 -16.33 -5.31
CA PRO A 223 17.60 -17.44 -5.15
C PRO A 223 16.65 -17.53 -6.36
N ARG A 224 15.86 -18.60 -6.40
CA ARG A 224 14.73 -18.69 -7.32
C ARG A 224 13.77 -17.53 -7.04
N GLY A 225 13.07 -17.09 -8.08
CA GLY A 225 12.06 -16.04 -7.95
C GLY A 225 11.32 -15.83 -9.25
N LYS A 226 10.62 -14.72 -9.37
CA LYS A 226 9.95 -14.34 -10.63
C LYS A 226 10.04 -12.84 -10.89
N ILE A 227 10.19 -12.49 -12.17
CA ILE A 227 10.15 -11.12 -12.66
C ILE A 227 8.71 -10.81 -13.07
N ILE A 228 8.16 -9.75 -12.52
CA ILE A 228 6.96 -9.09 -13.02
C ILE A 228 7.42 -7.91 -13.89
N ASP A 229 7.40 -8.13 -15.20
CA ASP A 229 7.74 -7.14 -16.21
C ASP A 229 6.50 -6.31 -16.57
N ASP A 230 6.49 -5.08 -16.09
CA ASP A 230 5.55 -4.03 -16.49
C ASP A 230 6.32 -2.86 -17.15
N SER A 231 7.19 -3.22 -18.11
CA SER A 231 8.00 -2.28 -18.87
C SER A 231 7.17 -1.25 -19.63
N ALA A 232 5.96 -1.59 -20.08
CA ALA A 232 5.01 -0.66 -20.67
C ALA A 232 4.73 0.54 -19.76
N ARG A 233 4.70 0.32 -18.43
CA ARG A 233 4.45 1.36 -17.42
C ARG A 233 5.75 1.86 -16.76
N GLY A 234 6.87 1.22 -17.06
CA GLY A 234 8.22 1.61 -16.67
C GLY A 234 8.66 1.04 -15.32
N THR A 235 8.09 -0.09 -14.93
CA THR A 235 8.36 -0.77 -13.66
C THR A 235 8.70 -2.23 -13.89
N ILE A 236 9.80 -2.69 -13.30
CA ILE A 236 10.19 -4.10 -13.32
C ILE A 236 10.37 -4.52 -11.86
N PHE A 237 9.65 -5.54 -11.45
CA PHE A 237 9.70 -6.07 -10.08
C PHE A 237 10.22 -7.49 -10.12
N TRP A 238 11.12 -7.84 -9.21
CA TRP A 238 11.55 -9.21 -9.00
C TRP A 238 11.30 -9.58 -7.53
N GLU A 239 10.71 -10.73 -7.28
CA GLU A 239 10.52 -11.27 -5.93
C GLU A 239 11.16 -12.65 -5.80
N ALA A 240 11.80 -12.88 -4.67
CA ALA A 240 12.39 -14.16 -4.32
C ALA A 240 11.31 -15.14 -3.87
N GLU A 241 11.39 -16.38 -4.33
CA GLU A 241 10.60 -17.50 -3.82
C GLU A 241 11.42 -18.18 -2.72
N LEU A 242 11.29 -17.68 -1.49
CA LEU A 242 11.99 -18.21 -0.33
C LEU A 242 11.08 -19.26 0.33
N SER A 243 11.16 -20.53 -0.08
CA SER A 243 10.47 -21.60 0.64
C SER A 243 11.10 -21.78 2.02
N GLU A 244 10.30 -21.77 3.09
CA GLU A 244 10.78 -22.01 4.47
C GLU A 244 11.26 -23.46 4.72
N THR A 245 11.30 -24.29 3.68
CA THR A 245 11.61 -25.73 3.73
C THR A 245 12.81 -26.08 2.84
N GLU A 246 13.95 -25.41 3.02
CA GLU A 246 15.23 -25.83 2.42
C GLU A 246 16.22 -26.31 3.50
N ALA A 247 15.77 -27.26 4.32
CA ALA A 247 16.65 -28.19 5.01
C ALA A 247 16.24 -29.59 4.55
N GLU A 248 17.10 -30.23 3.74
CA GLU A 248 16.92 -31.57 3.16
C GLU A 248 15.87 -31.56 2.03
N GLU A 249 16.17 -31.83 0.76
CA GLU A 249 16.88 -32.97 0.19
C GLU A 249 17.48 -32.61 -1.18
N GLU A 250 18.68 -33.10 -1.46
CA GLU A 250 19.18 -33.26 -2.83
C GLU A 250 18.28 -34.27 -3.56
N MET A 251 17.63 -33.86 -4.66
CA MET A 251 17.04 -34.80 -5.62
C MET A 251 17.82 -34.79 -6.93
N PRO A 252 18.06 -35.97 -7.54
CA PRO A 252 19.10 -36.16 -8.54
C PRO A 252 18.68 -35.61 -9.90
N GLU A 253 19.68 -35.19 -10.68
CA GLU A 253 19.56 -34.93 -12.11
C GLU A 253 18.90 -36.13 -12.81
N LYS A 254 17.78 -35.89 -13.50
CA LYS A 254 17.22 -36.84 -14.45
C LYS A 254 17.19 -36.22 -15.84
N ASP A 255 18.11 -36.73 -16.64
CA ASP A 255 18.16 -36.87 -18.08
C ASP A 255 17.09 -36.17 -18.94
N ASP A 256 17.65 -35.40 -19.85
CA ASP A 256 17.10 -34.87 -21.08
C ASP A 256 16.30 -35.92 -21.87
N LYS A 257 15.00 -35.68 -22.03
CA LYS A 257 14.21 -36.19 -23.16
C LYS A 257 13.37 -35.07 -23.72
N THR A 258 13.83 -34.57 -24.86
CA THR A 258 13.11 -33.79 -25.87
C THR A 258 11.64 -34.20 -26.01
N VAL A 259 10.74 -33.27 -25.68
CA VAL A 259 9.36 -33.23 -26.22
C VAL A 259 9.08 -31.79 -26.62
N ASP A 260 9.06 -31.56 -27.94
CA ASP A 260 8.45 -30.39 -28.55
C ASP A 260 7.01 -30.24 -28.04
N GLY A 261 6.66 -29.08 -27.51
CA GLY A 261 5.30 -28.79 -27.06
C GLY A 261 5.21 -27.50 -26.29
N ASP A 262 4.85 -26.43 -27.00
CA ASP A 262 4.31 -25.15 -26.52
C ASP A 262 4.85 -24.66 -25.18
N ASN A 263 5.83 -23.74 -25.26
CA ASN A 263 6.14 -22.83 -24.17
C ASN A 263 4.94 -21.89 -23.95
N GLN A 264 3.89 -22.42 -23.32
CA GLN A 264 2.76 -21.65 -22.85
C GLN A 264 3.30 -20.78 -21.71
N VAL A 265 3.69 -19.56 -22.07
CA VAL A 265 3.96 -18.48 -21.12
C VAL A 265 2.66 -18.28 -20.37
N VAL A 266 2.46 -19.02 -19.28
CA VAL A 266 1.27 -18.90 -18.46
C VAL A 266 1.30 -17.47 -17.95
N ALA A 267 0.34 -16.65 -18.38
CA ALA A 267 0.06 -15.35 -17.81
C ALA A 267 -0.40 -15.55 -16.37
N GLN A 268 0.55 -15.92 -15.49
CA GLN A 268 0.35 -15.97 -14.07
C GLN A 268 0.13 -14.53 -13.63
N SER A 269 -1.11 -14.25 -13.28
CA SER A 269 -1.60 -12.99 -12.76
C SER A 269 -0.73 -12.51 -11.59
N TRP A 270 -0.68 -11.19 -11.43
CA TRP A 270 -0.13 -10.49 -10.27
C TRP A 270 -0.64 -11.10 -8.97
N GLY A 271 0.10 -12.02 -8.34
CA GLY A 271 -0.32 -12.72 -7.13
C GLY A 271 -1.54 -13.64 -7.26
N LYS A 272 -1.94 -14.25 -6.15
CA LYS A 272 -3.07 -15.18 -6.11
C LYS A 272 -4.41 -14.43 -6.02
N PRO A 273 -5.40 -14.70 -6.90
CA PRO A 273 -6.68 -13.99 -6.89
C PRO A 273 -7.56 -14.37 -5.70
N PHE A 274 -8.32 -13.41 -5.19
CA PHE A 274 -9.29 -13.58 -4.12
C PHE A 274 -10.51 -12.66 -4.33
N LYS A 275 -11.66 -13.05 -3.78
CA LYS A 275 -12.92 -12.32 -3.93
C LYS A 275 -13.00 -11.14 -2.97
N ILE A 276 -13.48 -10.02 -3.50
CA ILE A 276 -13.79 -8.81 -2.76
C ILE A 276 -15.18 -8.30 -3.15
N GLU A 277 -15.81 -7.57 -2.24
CA GLU A 277 -17.09 -6.90 -2.45
C GLU A 277 -16.88 -5.39 -2.31
N TRP A 278 -17.04 -4.65 -3.41
CA TRP A 278 -16.90 -3.19 -3.40
C TRP A 278 -18.03 -2.54 -2.61
N CYS A 279 -17.67 -1.85 -1.53
CA CYS A 279 -18.63 -1.12 -0.70
C CYS A 279 -18.84 0.31 -1.21
N SER A 280 -17.79 0.93 -1.77
CA SER A 280 -17.88 2.24 -2.44
C SER A 280 -16.80 2.38 -3.49
N THR A 281 -17.17 2.92 -4.65
CA THR A 281 -16.27 3.35 -5.73
C THR A 281 -16.16 4.87 -5.83
N GLN A 282 -16.70 5.58 -4.84
CA GLN A 282 -16.64 7.04 -4.79
C GLN A 282 -15.21 7.51 -4.56
N ARG A 283 -14.75 8.48 -5.36
CA ARG A 283 -13.40 9.03 -5.22
C ARG A 283 -13.29 9.88 -3.96
N LEU A 284 -12.23 9.65 -3.19
CA LEU A 284 -11.88 10.46 -2.03
C LEU A 284 -10.52 11.14 -2.26
N PRO A 285 -10.51 12.43 -2.65
CA PRO A 285 -9.27 13.17 -2.86
C PRO A 285 -8.43 13.29 -1.59
N PHE A 286 -7.10 13.17 -1.71
CA PHE A 286 -6.18 13.20 -0.56
C PHE A 286 -6.19 14.51 0.23
N TYR A 287 -6.56 15.64 -0.39
CA TYR A 287 -6.67 16.89 0.36
C TYR A 287 -7.77 16.83 1.42
N ARG A 288 -8.80 15.97 1.22
CA ARG A 288 -9.89 15.80 2.19
C ARG A 288 -9.45 15.01 3.41
N THR A 289 -8.49 14.09 3.27
CA THR A 289 -7.94 13.29 4.37
C THR A 289 -6.76 13.96 5.08
N ARG A 290 -6.50 15.24 4.79
CA ARG A 290 -5.44 16.00 5.43
C ARG A 290 -5.61 15.99 6.95
N GLY A 291 -4.53 15.71 7.66
CA GLY A 291 -4.51 15.63 9.12
C GLY A 291 -4.92 14.27 9.69
N LEU A 292 -5.50 13.36 8.89
CA LEU A 292 -5.71 11.97 9.32
C LEU A 292 -4.36 11.24 9.30
N ARG A 293 -3.92 10.75 10.45
CA ARG A 293 -2.62 10.11 10.65
C ARG A 293 -2.79 8.70 11.20
N ASN A 294 -1.91 7.79 10.80
CA ASN A 294 -1.92 6.41 11.25
C ASN A 294 -0.80 6.17 12.29
N PRO A 295 -1.12 5.97 13.58
CA PRO A 295 -0.14 5.65 14.62
C PRO A 295 0.71 4.41 14.28
N TRP A 296 0.14 3.42 13.60
CA TRP A 296 0.82 2.18 13.21
C TRP A 296 1.81 2.35 12.05
N ASN A 297 1.87 3.55 11.45
CA ASN A 297 2.76 3.88 10.34
C ASN A 297 3.59 5.14 10.64
N ALA A 298 4.25 5.15 11.81
CA ALA A 298 5.07 6.26 12.30
C ALA A 298 4.29 7.59 12.40
N ASN A 299 2.99 7.51 12.69
CA ASN A 299 2.08 8.65 12.75
C ASN A 299 2.09 9.55 11.49
N ARG A 300 2.42 8.97 10.33
CA ARG A 300 2.36 9.64 9.03
C ARG A 300 0.92 9.85 8.61
N GLU A 301 0.68 10.83 7.75
CA GLU A 301 -0.64 10.99 7.12
C GLU A 301 -1.04 9.71 6.39
N VAL A 302 -2.31 9.32 6.45
CA VAL A 302 -2.78 8.02 5.91
C VAL A 302 -2.54 7.89 4.40
N LYS A 303 -2.51 9.00 3.65
CA LYS A 303 -2.15 9.00 2.22
C LYS A 303 -0.70 8.59 1.97
N ILE A 304 0.17 8.68 2.98
CA ILE A 304 1.58 8.30 2.94
C ILE A 304 1.70 6.85 3.42
N ALA A 305 1.12 5.94 2.64
CA ALA A 305 1.09 4.51 2.90
C ALA A 305 1.65 3.73 1.70
N ARG A 306 2.27 2.59 1.99
CA ARG A 306 2.68 1.60 0.98
C ARG A 306 1.54 0.61 0.75
N ASP A 307 1.69 -0.21 -0.28
CA ASP A 307 0.81 -1.37 -0.45
C ASP A 307 0.85 -2.26 0.81
N GLY A 308 -0.29 -2.79 1.22
CA GLY A 308 -0.42 -3.63 2.42
C GLY A 308 -0.32 -2.91 3.77
N THR A 309 -0.28 -1.57 3.81
CA THR A 309 -0.18 -0.85 5.09
C THR A 309 -1.44 -1.02 5.93
N GLU A 310 -1.33 -1.67 7.10
CA GLU A 310 -2.42 -1.77 8.07
C GLU A 310 -2.70 -0.42 8.74
N LEU A 311 -3.98 -0.10 8.94
CA LEU A 311 -4.43 1.09 9.65
C LEU A 311 -4.98 0.72 11.02
N GLU A 312 -4.68 1.58 12.01
CA GLU A 312 -5.33 1.52 13.32
C GLU A 312 -6.87 1.59 13.14
N PRO A 313 -7.68 0.78 13.86
CA PRO A 313 -9.10 0.64 13.61
C PRO A 313 -9.87 1.96 13.58
N SER A 314 -9.63 2.87 14.55
CA SER A 314 -10.32 4.17 14.58
C SER A 314 -9.94 5.05 13.38
N VAL A 315 -8.70 4.97 12.91
CA VAL A 315 -8.21 5.66 11.71
C VAL A 315 -8.83 5.07 10.44
N GLY A 316 -8.91 3.74 10.33
CA GLY A 316 -9.51 3.03 9.20
C GLY A 316 -11.01 3.32 9.09
N GLU A 317 -11.74 3.24 10.21
CA GLU A 317 -13.15 3.57 10.27
C GLU A 317 -13.41 5.03 9.89
N ARG A 318 -12.62 5.96 10.45
CA ARG A 318 -12.73 7.38 10.09
C ARG A 318 -12.47 7.62 8.61
N LEU A 319 -11.52 6.92 8.00
CA LEU A 319 -11.26 7.02 6.56
C LEU A 319 -12.46 6.53 5.74
N ILE A 320 -13.06 5.39 6.09
CA ILE A 320 -14.28 4.89 5.43
C ILE A 320 -15.43 5.89 5.55
N GLN A 321 -15.67 6.44 6.74
CA GLN A 321 -16.71 7.46 6.94
C GLN A 321 -16.55 8.67 6.02
N MET A 322 -15.33 9.04 5.65
CA MET A 322 -15.07 10.17 4.75
C MET A 322 -15.52 9.91 3.31
N PHE A 323 -15.64 8.65 2.87
CA PHE A 323 -16.26 8.32 1.60
C PHE A 323 -17.75 8.67 1.61
N HIS A 324 -18.48 8.33 2.68
CA HIS A 324 -19.93 8.56 2.77
C HIS A 324 -20.35 10.01 3.02
N ARG A 325 -19.45 10.85 3.55
CA ARG A 325 -19.70 12.29 3.73
C ARG A 325 -19.72 13.08 2.43
N LEU A 326 -19.32 12.45 1.32
CA LEU A 326 -19.62 12.94 -0.01
C LEU A 326 -21.02 12.43 -0.38
N GLY A 327 -22.07 13.21 -0.10
CA GLY A 327 -23.37 12.97 -0.73
C GLY A 327 -23.22 12.86 -2.26
N PRO A 328 -24.21 12.28 -2.98
CA PRO A 328 -24.12 12.14 -4.43
C PRO A 328 -23.75 13.49 -5.04
N SER A 329 -22.71 13.52 -5.89
CA SER A 329 -22.28 14.71 -6.61
C SER A 329 -23.49 15.37 -7.26
N GLY A 330 -23.99 16.44 -6.65
CA GLY A 330 -24.99 17.32 -7.21
C GLY A 330 -24.37 18.12 -8.35
N ALA A 331 -24.05 17.46 -9.46
CA ALA A 331 -23.93 18.10 -10.76
C ALA A 331 -25.34 18.39 -11.28
N GLY A 332 -26.01 19.29 -10.58
CA GLY A 332 -27.27 19.91 -10.97
C GLY A 332 -27.14 21.36 -10.59
N ALA A 333 -26.34 22.11 -11.36
CA ALA A 333 -26.37 23.55 -11.29
C ALA A 333 -27.81 23.98 -11.56
N ALA A 334 -28.52 24.37 -10.49
CA ALA A 334 -29.79 25.06 -10.63
C ALA A 334 -29.51 26.34 -11.41
N VAL A 335 -29.85 26.30 -12.70
CA VAL A 335 -29.87 27.46 -13.56
C VAL A 335 -30.88 28.42 -12.93
N MET A 336 -30.38 29.45 -12.26
CA MET A 336 -31.17 30.59 -11.82
C MET A 336 -31.79 31.22 -13.09
N ALA A 337 -33.07 30.96 -13.32
CA ALA A 337 -33.84 31.64 -14.34
C ALA A 337 -33.96 33.13 -13.96
N PRO A 338 -33.72 34.07 -14.89
CA PRO A 338 -33.90 35.48 -14.59
C PRO A 338 -35.41 35.78 -14.47
N HIS A 339 -35.79 36.41 -13.36
CA HIS A 339 -37.13 36.93 -13.12
C HIS A 339 -37.50 37.99 -14.18
N PRO A 340 -38.75 38.02 -14.68
CA PRO A 340 -39.23 39.09 -15.55
C PRO A 340 -39.50 40.35 -14.72
N GLN A 341 -38.86 41.45 -15.10
CA GLN A 341 -39.05 42.77 -14.50
C GLN A 341 -40.43 43.31 -14.90
N LEU A 342 -41.38 43.28 -13.96
CA LEU A 342 -42.67 43.98 -14.05
C LEU A 342 -42.45 45.48 -13.84
N GLY A 343 -42.89 46.26 -14.83
CA GLY A 343 -42.79 47.70 -14.83
C GLY A 343 -43.72 48.42 -13.85
N MET A 344 -43.41 49.69 -13.61
CA MET A 344 -44.32 50.76 -13.17
C MET A 344 -43.63 52.13 -13.45
N PRO A 345 -44.37 53.26 -13.50
CA PRO A 345 -44.28 54.19 -14.62
C PRO A 345 -43.81 55.63 -14.28
N ASN A 346 -43.39 56.32 -15.36
CA ASN A 346 -43.58 57.73 -15.72
C ASN A 346 -43.35 58.85 -14.68
N MET A 347 -42.44 59.78 -14.99
CA MET A 347 -42.69 61.23 -14.92
C MET A 347 -41.70 62.01 -15.81
N ARG A 348 -42.25 62.82 -16.73
CA ARG A 348 -41.59 63.98 -17.36
C ARG A 348 -41.59 65.15 -16.37
N PRO A 349 -40.64 66.11 -16.44
CA PRO A 349 -40.80 67.29 -17.35
C PRO A 349 -39.42 67.77 -17.88
N PHE A 350 -39.22 68.61 -18.90
CA PHE A 350 -39.98 69.52 -19.74
C PHE A 350 -39.49 69.36 -21.19
#